data_AF-A0A6I3GTW4-F1
#
_entry.id   AF-A0A6I3GTW4-F1
#
_cell.length_a   1.000
_cell.length_b   1.000
_cell.length_c   1.000
_cell.angle_alpha   90.00
_cell.angle_beta   90.00
_cell.angle_gamma   90.00
#
_symmetry.space_group_name_H-M   'P 1'
#
loop_
_entity.id
_entity.type
_entity.pdbx_description
1 polymer ?
#
loop_
_entity_poly.entity_id
_entity_poly.type
_entity_poly.pdbx_seq_one_letter_code
_entity_poly.pdbx_strand_id
1 'polypeptide(L)'
;MAAYADYDYRKVQRSFRCQLMQQQRPADFAPECLPAGPATEAVLVWGDSNAAALAYGLRLQSAAVAQLTAASCPPIPGVQSAKAYCEEINTHILGWVQQHRPRVVLLHAAWRQYREPSDLTRFGDLLAELQRTVPTSKVVVLGAVPHWEPTLPQFLLRAGIQLDGTAAAHPQAWEEL
;
A
#
# COMPACT_ATOMS: atom_id res chain seq x y z
N MET A 1 0.97 7.27 -22.35
CA MET A 1 1.92 6.20 -21.97
C MET A 1 3.37 6.67 -21.90
N ALA A 2 3.81 7.68 -22.66
CA ALA A 2 5.13 8.31 -22.45
C ALA A 2 5.37 8.70 -20.98
N ALA A 3 4.38 9.33 -20.33
CA ALA A 3 4.44 9.62 -18.89
C ALA A 3 4.54 8.39 -17.97
N TYR A 4 4.09 7.20 -18.41
CA TYR A 4 4.26 5.94 -17.65
C TYR A 4 5.67 5.35 -17.86
N ALA A 5 6.27 5.56 -19.02
CA ALA A 5 7.67 5.20 -19.27
C ALA A 5 8.64 6.05 -18.42
N ASP A 6 8.28 7.31 -18.17
CA ASP A 6 9.06 8.22 -17.32
C ASP A 6 8.69 8.15 -15.83
N TYR A 7 7.62 7.43 -15.47
CA TYR A 7 7.17 7.30 -14.08
C TYR A 7 7.99 6.24 -13.34
N ASP A 8 9.04 6.68 -12.65
CA ASP A 8 9.81 5.82 -11.76
C ASP A 8 9.07 5.56 -10.44
N TYR A 9 8.12 4.63 -10.49
CA TYR A 9 7.32 4.23 -9.33
C TYR A 9 8.19 3.77 -8.16
N ARG A 10 9.38 3.21 -8.40
CA ARG A 10 10.26 2.69 -7.35
C ARG A 10 10.79 3.81 -6.46
N LYS A 11 11.13 4.95 -7.07
CA LYS A 11 11.52 6.16 -6.34
C LYS A 11 10.37 6.69 -5.50
N VAL A 12 9.17 6.78 -6.09
CA VAL A 12 7.96 7.32 -5.46
C VAL A 12 7.50 6.45 -4.28
N GLN A 13 7.51 5.14 -4.45
CA GLN A 13 7.13 4.15 -3.45
C GLN A 13 8.26 3.82 -2.45
N ARG A 14 9.46 4.38 -2.64
CA ARG A 14 10.66 4.11 -1.83
C ARG A 14 10.98 2.62 -1.76
N SER A 15 10.92 1.95 -2.92
CA SER A 15 11.29 0.54 -3.03
C SER A 15 12.72 0.30 -2.54
N PHE A 16 12.94 -0.86 -1.92
CA PHE A 16 14.19 -1.24 -1.25
C PHE A 16 14.54 -0.47 0.03
N ARG A 17 13.71 0.49 0.45
CA ARG A 17 13.90 1.26 1.68
C ARG A 17 12.71 1.11 2.62
N CYS A 18 11.53 1.56 2.17
CA CYS A 18 10.29 1.57 2.96
C CYS A 18 9.19 0.70 2.35
N GLN A 19 9.35 0.33 1.07
CA GLN A 19 8.66 -0.79 0.46
C GLN A 19 9.67 -1.92 0.30
N LEU A 20 9.60 -2.92 1.17
CA LEU A 20 10.49 -4.07 1.12
C LEU A 20 10.16 -4.93 -0.10
N MET A 21 11.21 -5.29 -0.84
CA MET A 21 11.15 -6.14 -2.02
C MET A 21 11.47 -7.59 -1.66
N GLN A 22 11.40 -8.50 -2.64
CA GLN A 22 11.24 -9.96 -2.42
C GLN A 22 12.10 -10.56 -1.30
N GLN A 23 13.42 -10.38 -1.31
CA GLN A 23 14.32 -11.02 -0.33
C GLN A 23 14.55 -10.20 0.96
N GLN A 24 14.00 -8.98 1.05
CA GLN A 24 14.22 -8.12 2.22
C GLN A 24 13.37 -8.55 3.41
N ARG A 25 13.93 -8.37 4.60
CA ARG A 25 13.38 -8.71 5.91
C ARG A 25 13.04 -7.44 6.69
N PRO A 26 12.39 -7.53 7.86
CA PRO A 26 12.03 -6.34 8.62
C PRO A 26 13.23 -5.47 8.99
N ALA A 27 14.40 -6.08 9.25
CA ALA A 27 15.64 -5.38 9.54
C ALA A 27 16.14 -4.48 8.38
N ASP A 28 15.65 -4.69 7.16
CA ASP A 28 16.02 -3.89 6.00
C ASP A 28 15.20 -2.61 5.85
N PHE A 29 14.20 -2.36 6.71
CA PHE A 29 13.53 -1.07 6.76
C PHE A 29 14.54 0.02 7.11
N ALA A 30 14.66 1.02 6.24
CA ALA A 30 15.56 2.13 6.48
C ALA A 30 15.02 3.05 7.61
N PRO A 31 15.88 3.75 8.38
CA PRO A 31 15.45 4.55 9.54
C PRO A 31 14.40 5.61 9.23
N GLU A 32 14.55 6.28 8.09
CA GLU A 32 13.62 7.21 7.44
C GLU A 32 12.21 6.71 7.08
N CYS A 33 11.95 5.41 7.25
CA CYS A 33 10.63 4.80 7.06
C CYS A 33 9.77 4.97 8.30
N LEU A 34 10.40 5.25 9.43
CA LEU A 34 9.77 5.61 10.70
C LEU A 34 9.53 7.13 10.76
N PRO A 35 8.63 7.60 11.64
CA PRO A 35 8.36 9.02 11.73
C PRO A 35 9.58 9.77 12.29
N ALA A 36 9.84 10.98 11.77
CA ALA A 36 10.92 11.83 12.26
C ALA A 36 10.65 12.42 13.67
N GLY A 37 9.38 12.42 14.10
CA GLY A 37 8.92 12.91 15.40
C GLY A 37 8.23 11.82 16.23
N PRO A 38 7.50 12.20 17.30
CA PRO A 38 6.79 11.26 18.15
C PRO A 38 5.84 10.38 17.35
N ALA A 39 5.92 9.06 17.55
CA ALA A 39 5.02 8.13 16.89
C ALA A 39 3.54 8.46 17.15
N THR A 40 3.22 8.95 18.36
CA THR A 40 1.87 9.37 18.78
C THR A 40 1.26 10.50 17.94
N GLU A 41 2.03 11.16 17.07
CA GLU A 41 1.53 12.14 16.10
C GLU A 41 1.47 11.58 14.67
N ALA A 42 2.16 10.46 14.43
CA ALA A 42 2.40 9.88 13.12
C ALA A 42 1.21 9.13 12.55
N VAL A 43 1.15 9.12 11.22
CA VAL A 43 0.30 8.22 10.43
C VAL A 43 1.17 7.09 9.92
N LEU A 44 0.97 5.89 10.45
CA LEU A 44 1.60 4.68 9.90
C LEU A 44 0.80 4.21 8.69
N VAL A 45 1.48 4.06 7.56
CA VAL A 45 0.96 3.38 6.36
C VAL A 45 1.51 1.97 6.35
N TRP A 46 0.63 0.98 6.45
CA TRP A 46 0.95 -0.45 6.48
C TRP A 46 0.20 -1.22 5.38
N GLY A 47 0.96 -1.94 4.56
CA GLY A 47 0.45 -2.92 3.62
C GLY A 47 1.36 -3.14 2.42
N ASP A 48 0.77 -3.39 1.25
CA ASP A 48 1.51 -3.81 0.07
C ASP A 48 2.00 -2.65 -0.83
N SER A 49 2.28 -2.93 -2.11
CA SER A 49 2.65 -1.91 -3.10
C SER A 49 1.61 -0.79 -3.28
N ASN A 50 0.32 -1.05 -3.02
CA ASN A 50 -0.74 -0.05 -3.08
C ASN A 50 -0.65 0.89 -1.87
N ALA A 51 -0.37 0.37 -0.68
CA ALA A 51 -0.05 1.19 0.48
C ALA A 51 1.22 2.02 0.24
N ALA A 52 2.24 1.46 -0.40
CA ALA A 52 3.46 2.19 -0.75
C ALA A 52 3.16 3.35 -1.73
N ALA A 53 2.26 3.15 -2.70
CA ALA A 53 1.79 4.20 -3.60
C ALA A 53 1.03 5.30 -2.85
N LEU A 54 0.11 4.92 -1.95
CA LEU A 54 -0.64 5.85 -1.12
C LEU A 54 0.29 6.71 -0.24
N ALA A 55 1.31 6.08 0.35
CA ALA A 55 2.23 6.75 1.26
C ALA A 55 2.94 7.96 0.59
N TYR A 56 3.17 7.90 -0.72
CA TYR A 56 3.69 9.04 -1.47
C TYR A 56 2.76 10.26 -1.41
N GLY A 57 1.48 10.08 -1.74
CA GLY A 57 0.51 11.17 -1.72
C GLY A 57 0.35 11.76 -0.31
N LEU A 58 0.35 10.92 0.72
CA LEU A 58 0.24 11.36 2.11
C LEU A 58 1.46 12.17 2.57
N ARG A 59 2.68 11.79 2.15
CA ARG A 59 3.91 12.53 2.49
C ARG A 59 3.93 13.95 1.92
N LEU A 60 3.25 14.19 0.81
CA LEU A 60 3.12 15.55 0.25
C LEU A 60 2.25 16.47 1.13
N GLN A 61 1.43 15.90 2.02
CA GLN A 61 0.52 16.63 2.90
C GLN A 61 1.02 16.68 4.36
N SER A 62 1.89 15.77 4.76
CA SER A 62 2.37 15.68 6.14
C SER A 62 3.76 15.04 6.23
N ALA A 63 4.64 15.64 7.04
CA ALA A 63 5.95 15.08 7.36
C ALA A 63 5.88 13.91 8.38
N ALA A 64 4.74 13.69 9.03
CA ALA A 64 4.57 12.69 10.08
C ALA A 64 4.13 11.31 9.54
N VAL A 65 4.46 10.98 8.29
CA VAL A 65 4.08 9.70 7.68
C VAL A 65 5.19 8.68 7.89
N ALA A 66 4.87 7.62 8.63
CA ALA A 66 5.67 6.40 8.65
C ALA A 66 5.19 5.46 7.54
N GLN A 67 6.10 4.81 6.82
CA GLN A 67 5.79 3.86 5.76
C GLN A 67 6.47 2.53 6.07
N LEU A 68 5.68 1.53 6.48
CA LEU A 68 6.16 0.15 6.64
C LEU A 68 5.36 -0.73 5.69
N THR A 69 5.89 -0.90 4.49
CA THR A 69 5.20 -1.59 3.39
C THR A 69 6.08 -2.67 2.77
N ALA A 70 5.47 -3.67 2.15
CA ALA A 70 6.21 -4.74 1.47
C ALA A 70 5.46 -5.22 0.23
N ALA A 71 6.16 -5.32 -0.91
CA ALA A 71 5.53 -5.72 -2.17
C ALA A 71 4.80 -7.07 -2.03
N SER A 72 3.55 -7.16 -2.50
CA SER A 72 2.70 -8.36 -2.40
C SER A 72 2.40 -8.88 -0.99
N CYS A 73 2.68 -8.10 0.07
CA CYS A 73 2.42 -8.48 1.45
C CYS A 73 1.37 -7.55 2.07
N PRO A 74 0.10 -7.96 2.17
CA PRO A 74 -0.94 -7.15 2.78
C PRO A 74 -0.79 -7.14 4.31
N PRO A 75 -1.45 -6.22 5.02
CA PRO A 75 -1.47 -6.21 6.48
C PRO A 75 -2.42 -7.30 7.00
N ILE A 76 -2.10 -8.56 6.73
CA ILE A 76 -2.86 -9.75 7.11
C ILE A 76 -1.83 -10.78 7.61
N PRO A 77 -1.56 -10.86 8.93
CA PRO A 77 -0.71 -11.91 9.48
C PRO A 77 -1.22 -13.31 9.11
N GLY A 78 -0.31 -14.16 8.65
CA GLY A 78 -0.53 -15.55 8.24
C GLY A 78 -1.11 -15.72 6.83
N VAL A 79 -1.19 -14.64 6.04
CA VAL A 79 -1.61 -14.69 4.64
C VAL A 79 -0.57 -15.40 3.78
N GLN A 80 -1.04 -16.17 2.80
CA GLN A 80 -0.14 -16.68 1.76
C GLN A 80 0.26 -15.54 0.84
N SER A 81 1.57 -15.31 0.72
CA SER A 81 2.11 -14.21 -0.07
C SER A 81 3.28 -14.68 -0.92
N ALA A 82 3.41 -14.12 -2.12
CA ALA A 82 4.58 -14.28 -2.97
C ALA A 82 5.83 -13.60 -2.36
N LYS A 83 5.66 -12.70 -1.38
CA LYS A 83 6.74 -12.03 -0.67
C LYS A 83 7.36 -12.97 0.36
N ALA A 84 8.66 -13.25 0.23
CA ALA A 84 9.39 -13.95 1.27
C ALA A 84 9.34 -13.15 2.59
N TYR A 85 9.23 -13.85 3.71
CA TYR A 85 9.19 -13.25 5.06
C TYR A 85 7.99 -12.31 5.30
N CYS A 86 6.90 -12.41 4.54
CA CYS A 86 5.72 -11.56 4.76
C CYS A 86 5.15 -11.69 6.18
N GLU A 87 5.15 -12.91 6.75
CA GLU A 87 4.74 -13.13 8.13
C GLU A 87 5.64 -12.37 9.11
N GLU A 88 6.95 -12.53 8.99
CA GLU A 88 7.95 -11.86 9.84
C GLU A 88 7.80 -10.32 9.77
N ILE A 89 7.53 -9.79 8.57
CA ILE A 89 7.26 -8.37 8.33
C ILE A 89 5.99 -7.93 9.05
N ASN A 90 4.89 -8.66 8.91
CA ASN A 90 3.64 -8.32 9.58
C ASN A 90 3.77 -8.40 11.11
N THR A 91 4.44 -9.44 11.65
CA THR A 91 4.72 -9.56 13.08
C THR A 91 5.57 -8.38 13.59
N HIS A 92 6.61 -8.00 12.85
CA HIS A 92 7.47 -6.87 13.21
C HIS A 92 6.68 -5.55 13.24
N ILE A 93 5.90 -5.27 12.20
CA ILE A 93 5.11 -4.04 12.10
C ILE A 93 4.06 -3.98 13.21
N LEU A 94 3.37 -5.09 13.49
CA LEU A 94 2.42 -5.18 14.60
C LEU A 94 3.10 -4.89 15.95
N GLY A 95 4.26 -5.49 16.21
CA GLY A 95 5.04 -5.22 17.42
C GLY A 95 5.44 -3.76 17.53
N TRP A 96 5.86 -3.13 16.43
CA TRP A 96 6.17 -1.71 16.39
C TRP A 96 4.94 -0.85 16.73
N VAL A 97 3.77 -1.16 16.16
CA VAL A 97 2.50 -0.47 16.43
C VAL A 97 2.15 -0.56 17.91
N GLN A 98 2.23 -1.75 18.50
CA GLN A 98 1.89 -1.98 19.91
C GLN A 98 2.84 -1.23 20.87
N GLN A 99 4.12 -1.16 20.52
CA GLN A 99 5.12 -0.44 21.31
C GLN A 99 4.95 1.07 21.22
N HIS A 100 4.76 1.61 20.01
CA HIS A 100 4.87 3.05 19.75
C HIS A 100 3.53 3.78 19.66
N ARG A 101 2.41 3.05 19.50
CA ARG A 101 1.03 3.57 19.49
C ARG A 101 0.87 4.79 18.58
N PRO A 102 1.05 4.63 17.26
CA PRO A 102 0.95 5.76 16.35
C PRO A 102 -0.45 6.39 16.38
N ARG A 103 -0.56 7.69 16.05
CA ARG A 103 -1.88 8.39 16.04
C ARG A 103 -2.89 7.66 15.16
N VAL A 104 -2.43 7.23 13.99
CA VAL A 104 -3.25 6.53 13.00
C VAL A 104 -2.49 5.29 12.49
N VAL A 105 -3.18 4.16 12.44
CA VAL A 105 -2.74 2.96 11.72
C VAL A 105 -3.60 2.86 10.46
N LEU A 106 -3.03 3.22 9.31
CA LEU A 106 -3.69 3.18 8.02
C LEU A 106 -3.32 1.89 7.28
N LEU A 107 -4.32 1.03 7.10
CA LEU A 107 -4.24 -0.25 6.42
C LEU A 107 -4.72 -0.10 4.99
N HIS A 108 -3.88 -0.45 4.01
CA HIS A 108 -4.25 -0.44 2.60
C HIS A 108 -3.52 -1.56 1.86
N ALA A 109 -4.18 -2.17 0.87
CA ALA A 109 -3.56 -3.20 0.03
C ALA A 109 -4.30 -3.33 -1.29
N ALA A 110 -3.79 -4.18 -2.18
CA ALA A 110 -4.49 -4.68 -3.35
C ALA A 110 -5.65 -5.62 -2.92
N TRP A 111 -6.66 -5.14 -2.19
CA TRP A 111 -7.71 -5.98 -1.60
C TRP A 111 -8.47 -6.87 -2.59
N ARG A 112 -8.40 -6.60 -3.90
CA ARG A 112 -8.91 -7.52 -4.93
C ARG A 112 -8.17 -8.88 -4.95
N GLN A 113 -6.93 -8.92 -4.47
CA GLN A 113 -6.06 -10.11 -4.46
C GLN A 113 -6.18 -10.94 -3.17
N TYR A 114 -6.83 -10.41 -2.12
CA TYR A 114 -6.90 -11.02 -0.78
C TYR A 114 -8.35 -11.17 -0.36
N ARG A 115 -9.06 -12.11 -1.00
CA ARG A 115 -10.51 -12.29 -0.84
C ARG A 115 -10.91 -13.67 -0.36
N GLU A 116 -9.94 -14.56 -0.15
CA GLU A 116 -10.23 -15.88 0.37
C GLU A 116 -10.85 -15.74 1.77
N PRO A 117 -11.84 -16.58 2.15
CA PRO A 117 -12.47 -16.51 3.45
C PRO A 117 -11.48 -16.50 4.62
N SER A 118 -10.38 -17.25 4.49
CA SER A 118 -9.29 -17.27 5.47
C SER A 118 -8.58 -15.92 5.62
N ASP A 119 -8.41 -15.17 4.54
CA ASP A 119 -7.76 -13.86 4.57
C ASP A 119 -8.66 -12.85 5.28
N LEU A 120 -9.96 -12.91 5.03
CA LEU A 120 -10.96 -12.09 5.70
C LEU A 120 -11.02 -12.37 7.21
N THR A 121 -10.99 -13.65 7.60
CA THR A 121 -10.91 -14.04 9.02
C THR A 121 -9.65 -13.48 9.67
N ARG A 122 -8.47 -13.73 9.09
CA ARG A 122 -7.18 -13.24 9.61
C ARG A 122 -7.12 -11.71 9.69
N PHE A 123 -7.70 -11.02 8.71
CA PHE A 123 -7.78 -9.57 8.73
C PHE A 123 -8.70 -9.08 9.85
N GLY A 124 -9.84 -9.75 10.06
CA GLY A 124 -10.71 -9.51 11.22
C GLY A 124 -9.97 -9.69 12.56
N ASP A 125 -9.18 -10.75 12.68
CA ASP A 125 -8.37 -11.02 13.87
C ASP A 125 -7.33 -9.91 14.12
N LEU A 126 -6.67 -9.42 13.07
CA LEU A 126 -5.76 -8.27 13.18
C LEU A 126 -6.48 -7.02 13.67
N LEU A 127 -7.67 -6.72 13.12
CA LEU A 127 -8.42 -5.53 13.53
C LEU A 127 -8.83 -5.61 15.01
N ALA A 128 -9.29 -6.78 15.46
CA ALA A 128 -9.60 -7.02 16.87
C ALA A 128 -8.36 -6.87 17.77
N GLU A 129 -7.21 -7.39 17.33
CA GLU A 129 -5.94 -7.26 18.06
C GLU A 129 -5.48 -5.81 18.17
N LEU A 130 -5.58 -5.03 17.10
CA LEU A 130 -5.24 -3.60 17.09
C LEU A 130 -6.17 -2.82 18.03
N GLN A 131 -7.48 -3.05 17.96
CA GLN A 131 -8.45 -2.41 18.85
C GLN A 131 -8.17 -2.70 20.33
N ARG A 132 -7.76 -3.94 20.62
CA ARG A 132 -7.44 -4.39 21.99
C ARG A 132 -6.13 -3.81 22.51
N THR A 133 -5.08 -3.77 21.69
CA THR A 133 -3.71 -3.46 22.14
C THR A 133 -3.31 -1.99 22.01
N VAL A 134 -3.92 -1.28 21.07
CA VAL A 134 -3.66 0.14 20.82
C VAL A 134 -4.97 0.94 20.74
N PRO A 135 -5.80 0.94 21.81
CA PRO A 135 -7.13 1.57 21.79
C PRO A 135 -7.10 3.09 21.58
N THR A 136 -5.95 3.73 21.77
CA THR A 136 -5.74 5.17 21.53
C THR A 136 -5.39 5.48 20.07
N SER A 137 -4.97 4.49 19.28
CA SER A 137 -4.64 4.64 17.87
C SER A 137 -5.91 4.55 17.03
N LYS A 138 -6.10 5.50 16.10
CA LYS A 138 -7.19 5.41 15.13
C LYS A 138 -6.82 4.40 14.04
N VAL A 139 -7.51 3.26 13.99
CA VAL A 139 -7.35 2.28 12.91
C VAL A 139 -8.23 2.69 11.72
N VAL A 140 -7.63 2.84 10.54
CA VAL A 140 -8.31 3.22 9.30
C VAL A 140 -8.03 2.18 8.23
N VAL A 141 -9.08 1.58 7.67
CA VAL A 141 -8.98 0.70 6.51
C VAL A 141 -9.36 1.50 5.27
N LEU A 142 -8.40 1.73 4.36
CA LEU A 142 -8.69 2.35 3.08
C LEU A 142 -8.98 1.25 2.05
N GLY A 143 -10.19 1.27 1.48
CA GLY A 143 -10.64 0.30 0.48
C GLY A 143 -9.84 0.28 -0.82
N ALA A 144 -10.21 -0.61 -1.74
CA ALA A 144 -9.45 -0.82 -2.98
C ALA A 144 -9.59 0.42 -3.90
N VAL A 145 -8.51 0.74 -4.61
CA VAL A 145 -8.57 1.75 -5.67
C VAL A 145 -9.37 1.21 -6.87
N PRO A 146 -9.94 2.09 -7.73
CA PRO A 146 -10.59 1.65 -8.95
C PRO A 146 -9.65 0.85 -9.85
N HIS A 147 -10.20 -0.16 -10.53
CA HIS A 147 -9.52 -0.94 -11.55
C HIS A 147 -10.26 -0.80 -12.86
N TRP A 148 -9.53 -0.76 -13.96
CA TRP A 148 -10.09 -0.77 -15.31
C TRP A 148 -10.62 -2.15 -15.67
N GLU A 149 -11.84 -2.22 -16.21
CA GLU A 149 -12.43 -3.42 -16.79
C GLU A 149 -12.94 -3.10 -18.20
N PRO A 150 -12.32 -3.62 -19.28
CA PRO A 150 -11.11 -4.48 -19.31
C PRO A 150 -9.86 -3.73 -18.83
N THR A 151 -8.74 -4.43 -18.60
CA THR A 151 -7.49 -3.78 -18.13
C THR A 151 -7.12 -2.59 -19.02
N LEU A 152 -6.51 -1.55 -18.47
CA LEU A 152 -6.17 -0.35 -19.23
C LEU A 152 -5.41 -0.67 -20.55
N PRO A 153 -4.40 -1.57 -20.58
CA PRO A 153 -3.77 -1.95 -21.85
C PRO A 153 -4.74 -2.59 -22.85
N GLN A 154 -5.64 -3.48 -22.40
CA GLN A 154 -6.66 -4.08 -23.26
C GLN A 154 -7.66 -3.03 -23.77
N PHE A 155 -8.08 -2.10 -22.92
CA PHE A 155 -8.95 -1.00 -23.32
C PHE A 155 -8.29 -0.15 -24.41
N LEU A 156 -7.04 0.27 -24.20
CA LEU A 156 -6.30 1.11 -25.15
C LEU A 156 -6.08 0.40 -26.50
N LEU A 157 -5.79 -0.91 -26.47
CA LEU A 157 -5.69 -1.74 -27.68
C LEU A 157 -7.03 -1.85 -28.41
N ARG A 158 -8.13 -2.09 -27.70
CA ARG A 158 -9.48 -2.17 -28.29
C ARG A 158 -9.94 -0.83 -28.86
N ALA A 159 -9.62 0.26 -28.18
CA ALA A 159 -9.97 1.62 -28.59
C ALA A 159 -9.09 2.15 -29.74
N GLY A 160 -8.06 1.41 -30.17
CA GLY A 160 -7.15 1.83 -31.24
C GLY A 160 -6.38 3.11 -30.91
N ILE A 161 -6.16 3.40 -29.62
CA ILE A 161 -5.50 4.64 -29.19
C ILE A 161 -4.01 4.58 -29.55
N GLN A 162 -3.56 5.49 -30.40
CA GLN A 162 -2.15 5.65 -30.73
C GLN A 162 -1.39 6.25 -29.54
N LEU A 163 -0.21 5.69 -29.25
CA LEU A 163 0.57 5.97 -28.03
C LEU A 163 1.76 6.90 -28.28
N ASP A 164 1.81 7.49 -29.47
CA ASP A 164 2.87 8.36 -30.00
C ASP A 164 2.84 9.80 -29.46
N GLY A 165 2.06 10.04 -28.40
CA GLY A 165 2.15 11.26 -27.59
C GLY A 165 1.23 12.41 -28.04
N THR A 166 0.37 12.23 -29.04
CA THR A 166 -0.58 13.28 -29.48
C THR A 166 -2.04 13.01 -29.11
N ALA A 167 -2.37 11.83 -28.57
CA ALA A 167 -3.73 11.53 -28.13
C ALA A 167 -4.04 12.21 -26.78
N ALA A 168 -4.40 13.49 -26.82
CA ALA A 168 -5.38 14.00 -25.86
C ALA A 168 -6.62 13.11 -26.01
N ALA A 169 -7.02 12.43 -24.93
CA ALA A 169 -8.20 11.59 -24.93
C ALA A 169 -9.37 12.38 -25.51
N HIS A 170 -9.86 11.96 -26.68
CA HIS A 170 -10.99 12.60 -27.34
C HIS A 170 -12.22 12.43 -26.41
N PRO A 171 -12.93 13.50 -26.03
CA PRO A 171 -14.03 13.42 -25.04
C PRO A 171 -15.17 12.48 -25.41
N GLN A 172 -15.31 12.12 -26.70
CA GLN A 172 -16.39 11.26 -27.20
C GLN A 172 -16.28 9.79 -26.76
N ALA A 173 -15.12 9.33 -26.27
CA ALA A 173 -14.98 7.95 -25.81
C ALA A 173 -15.65 7.66 -24.45
N TRP A 174 -16.19 8.69 -23.78
CA TRP A 174 -16.77 8.58 -22.43
C TRP A 174 -18.30 8.58 -22.39
N GLU A 175 -18.98 8.80 -23.52
CA GLU A 175 -20.46 8.90 -23.58
C GLU A 175 -21.18 7.55 -23.74
N GLU A 176 -20.44 6.43 -23.88
CA GLU A 176 -21.03 5.08 -24.02
C GLU A 176 -20.72 4.13 -22.84
N LEU A 177 -20.34 4.68 -21.68
CA LEU A 177 -20.26 3.97 -20.39
C LEU A 177 -21.47 4.31 -19.51
#